data_AF-A0A270B6F5-F1
#
_entry.id   AF-A0A270B6F5-F1
#
_cell.length_a   1.000
_cell.length_b   1.000
_cell.length_c   1.000
_cell.angle_alpha   90.00
_cell.angle_beta   90.00
_cell.angle_gamma   90.00
#
_symmetry.space_group_name_H-M   'P 1'
#
loop_
_entity.id
_entity.type
_entity.pdbx_description
1 polymer ?
#
loop_
_entity_poly.entity_id
_entity_poly.type
_entity_poly.pdbx_seq_one_letter_code
_entity_poly.pdbx_strand_id
1 'polypeptide(L)'
;MVEFLAMSEDVIGTDPWTVLSPRANWKLTAVLYVSKWWSMAYGTWTDENGSRAVLAQRWNGEEGEKGNPISSGHATWFVLPDETYPLYIESRFIPDAERETVRQALGLICDKKEVNAEPSNPKKIAATPET
;
A
#
# COMPACT_ATOMS: atom_id res chain seq x y z
N MET A 1 9.88 -0.47 14.31
CA MET A 1 9.62 -1.92 14.29
C MET A 1 8.14 -1.98 13.97
N VAL A 2 7.82 -2.30 12.72
CA VAL A 2 6.43 -2.36 12.27
C VAL A 2 5.93 -3.72 12.74
N GLU A 3 4.95 -3.75 13.64
CA GLU A 3 4.31 -5.00 14.01
C GLU A 3 3.38 -5.41 12.87
N PHE A 4 3.77 -6.49 12.18
CA PHE A 4 2.91 -7.16 11.23
C PHE A 4 1.82 -7.88 12.03
N LEU A 5 0.58 -7.41 11.91
CA LEU A 5 -0.57 -8.22 12.28
C LEU A 5 -0.48 -9.50 11.44
N ALA A 6 -0.26 -10.64 12.09
CA ALA A 6 -0.11 -11.92 11.42
C ALA A 6 -1.36 -12.20 10.58
N MET A 7 -1.25 -11.99 9.27
CA MET A 7 -2.27 -12.42 8.33
C MET A 7 -2.20 -13.95 8.28
N SER A 8 -3.34 -14.60 8.52
CA SER A 8 -3.49 -16.04 8.60
C SER A 8 -2.85 -16.74 7.39
N GLU A 9 -2.02 -17.75 7.65
CA GLU A 9 -1.23 -18.51 6.67
C GLU A 9 -2.04 -19.34 5.64
N ASP A 10 -3.37 -19.19 5.60
CA ASP A 10 -4.26 -19.98 4.73
C ASP A 10 -4.97 -19.13 3.66
N VAL A 11 -4.22 -18.43 2.80
CA VAL A 11 -4.78 -17.92 1.54
C VAL A 11 -4.15 -18.66 0.37
N ILE A 12 -4.65 -19.88 0.13
CA ILE A 12 -4.53 -20.51 -1.18
C ILE A 12 -5.41 -19.66 -2.11
N GLY A 13 -4.80 -18.72 -2.82
CA GLY A 13 -5.48 -17.97 -3.88
C GLY A 13 -6.06 -18.91 -4.93
N THR A 14 -6.97 -18.42 -5.75
CA THR A 14 -7.54 -19.18 -6.87
C THR A 14 -6.42 -19.74 -7.75
N ASP A 15 -6.43 -21.04 -8.02
CA ASP A 15 -5.50 -21.69 -8.95
C ASP A 15 -5.46 -20.87 -10.26
N PRO A 16 -4.28 -20.40 -10.73
CA PRO A 16 -4.14 -19.62 -11.96
C PRO A 16 -4.86 -20.23 -13.17
N TRP A 17 -5.00 -21.56 -13.22
CA TRP A 17 -5.70 -22.28 -14.30
C TRP A 17 -7.22 -22.19 -14.23
N THR A 18 -7.75 -21.75 -13.10
CA THR A 18 -9.19 -21.68 -12.80
C THR A 18 -9.70 -20.25 -12.62
N VAL A 19 -8.82 -19.25 -12.81
CA VAL A 19 -9.15 -17.83 -12.63
C VAL A 19 -10.22 -17.38 -13.63
N LEU A 20 -11.41 -17.13 -13.11
CA LEU A 20 -12.44 -16.38 -13.81
C LEU A 20 -12.22 -14.89 -13.53
N SER A 21 -12.11 -14.07 -14.59
CA SER A 21 -11.90 -12.63 -14.45
C SER A 21 -13.07 -11.99 -13.69
N PRO A 22 -12.88 -11.46 -12.46
CA PRO A 22 -13.94 -10.81 -11.68
C PRO A 22 -14.11 -9.37 -12.20
N ARG A 23 -14.66 -9.25 -13.42
CA ARG A 23 -14.71 -7.99 -14.17
C ARG A 23 -15.53 -6.89 -13.48
N ALA A 24 -16.39 -7.23 -12.53
CA ALA A 24 -17.33 -6.29 -11.88
C ALA A 24 -16.81 -5.68 -10.56
N ASN A 25 -15.63 -6.12 -10.09
CA ASN A 25 -15.24 -5.90 -8.70
C ASN A 25 -14.36 -4.65 -8.52
N TRP A 26 -13.83 -4.06 -9.59
CA TRP A 26 -12.92 -2.90 -9.51
C TRP A 26 -13.62 -1.58 -9.85
N LYS A 27 -13.38 -0.56 -9.01
CA LYS A 27 -13.75 0.84 -9.26
C LYS A 27 -12.53 1.75 -9.08
N LEU A 28 -12.15 2.46 -10.14
CA LEU A 28 -11.07 3.45 -10.10
C LEU A 28 -11.51 4.70 -9.32
N THR A 29 -10.69 5.15 -8.37
CA THR A 29 -10.90 6.41 -7.63
C THR A 29 -9.93 7.50 -8.09
N ALA A 30 -8.63 7.18 -8.17
CA ALA A 30 -7.59 8.12 -8.61
C ALA A 30 -6.46 7.39 -9.35
N VAL A 31 -5.84 8.08 -10.31
CA VAL A 31 -4.58 7.65 -10.92
C VAL A 31 -3.45 8.41 -10.24
N LEU A 32 -2.64 7.70 -9.46
CA LEU A 32 -1.59 8.27 -8.61
C LEU A 32 -0.32 8.58 -9.41
N TYR A 33 -0.03 7.75 -10.41
CA TYR A 33 1.17 7.86 -11.22
C TYR A 33 0.91 7.41 -12.65
N VAL A 34 1.49 8.13 -13.62
CA VAL A 34 1.45 7.78 -15.04
C VAL A 34 2.86 7.89 -15.61
N SER A 35 3.28 6.84 -16.31
CA SER A 35 4.52 6.84 -17.09
C SER A 35 4.32 6.17 -18.44
N LYS A 36 5.38 6.12 -19.24
CA LYS A 36 5.39 5.41 -20.53
C LYS A 36 5.01 3.94 -20.38
N TRP A 37 5.54 3.25 -19.37
CA TRP A 37 5.46 1.79 -19.29
C TRP A 37 4.35 1.30 -18.37
N TRP A 38 4.05 2.05 -17.32
CA TRP A 38 3.07 1.64 -16.33
C TRP A 38 2.41 2.83 -15.64
N SER A 39 1.26 2.56 -15.02
CA SER A 39 0.54 3.49 -14.15
C SER A 39 0.20 2.86 -12.82
N MET A 40 0.08 3.70 -11.79
CA MET A 40 -0.46 3.34 -10.48
C MET A 40 -1.82 4.01 -10.27
N ALA A 41 -2.73 3.30 -9.64
CA ALA A 41 -4.03 3.80 -9.24
C ALA A 41 -4.36 3.42 -7.81
N TYR A 42 -5.31 4.17 -7.27
CA TYR A 42 -6.04 3.90 -6.05
C TYR A 42 -7.52 3.73 -6.39
N GLY A 43 -8.17 2.77 -5.76
CA GLY A 43 -9.57 2.47 -6.04
C GLY A 43 -10.20 1.55 -5.00
N THR A 44 -11.39 1.07 -5.32
CA THR A 44 -12.16 0.15 -4.48
C THR A 44 -12.26 -1.20 -5.17
N TRP A 45 -12.01 -2.26 -4.42
CA TRP A 45 -12.31 -3.62 -4.79
C TRP A 45 -13.51 -4.13 -3.98
N THR A 46 -14.51 -4.70 -4.64
CA THR A 46 -15.70 -5.27 -4.01
C THR A 46 -15.76 -6.76 -4.29
N ASP A 47 -15.80 -7.58 -3.25
CA ASP A 47 -16.01 -9.02 -3.34
C ASP A 47 -17.09 -9.49 -2.35
N GLU A 48 -17.21 -10.79 -2.14
CA GLU A 48 -18.17 -11.40 -1.21
C GLU A 48 -17.99 -10.95 0.24
N ASN A 49 -16.80 -10.50 0.62
CA ASN A 49 -16.47 -10.01 1.97
C ASN A 49 -16.71 -8.50 2.12
N GLY A 50 -17.14 -7.83 1.05
CA GLY A 50 -17.48 -6.40 1.05
C GLY A 50 -16.56 -5.57 0.16
N SER A 51 -16.49 -4.26 0.44
CA SER A 51 -15.68 -3.32 -0.33
C SER A 51 -14.47 -2.87 0.47
N ARG A 52 -13.29 -2.93 -0.14
CA ARG A 52 -12.03 -2.46 0.46
C ARG A 52 -11.27 -1.54 -0.50
N ALA A 53 -10.49 -0.62 0.06
CA ALA A 53 -9.63 0.25 -0.73
C ALA A 53 -8.35 -0.48 -1.09
N VAL A 54 -7.87 -0.33 -2.32
CA VAL A 54 -6.67 -1.04 -2.81
C VAL A 54 -5.82 -0.16 -3.72
N LEU A 55 -4.52 -0.48 -3.77
CA LEU A 55 -3.64 -0.01 -4.83
C LEU A 55 -3.71 -0.95 -6.04
N ALA A 56 -3.57 -0.40 -7.23
CA ALA A 56 -3.53 -1.18 -8.45
C ALA A 56 -2.48 -0.66 -9.44
N GLN A 57 -1.97 -1.53 -10.29
CA GLN A 57 -1.05 -1.19 -11.37
C GLN A 57 -1.57 -1.69 -12.70
N ARG A 58 -1.16 -1.02 -13.77
CA ARG A 58 -1.36 -1.51 -15.13
C ARG A 58 -0.16 -1.24 -16.01
N TRP A 59 -0.02 -2.06 -17.03
CA TRP A 59 0.87 -1.80 -18.14
C TRP A 59 0.24 -0.74 -19.08
N ASN A 60 1.05 0.19 -19.57
CA ASN A 60 0.63 1.23 -20.50
C ASN A 60 1.05 0.94 -21.93
N GLY A 61 2.35 0.76 -22.20
CA GLY A 61 2.90 0.41 -23.52
C GLY A 61 2.70 1.45 -24.63
N GLU A 62 3.39 1.25 -25.75
CA GLU A 62 3.12 1.98 -26.99
C GLU A 62 1.92 1.37 -27.75
N GLU A 63 1.53 1.95 -28.88
CA GLU A 63 0.45 1.41 -29.71
C GLU A 63 0.77 -0.03 -30.17
N GLY A 64 -0.16 -0.96 -29.94
CA GLY A 64 0.06 -2.40 -30.14
C GLY A 64 0.66 -3.13 -28.94
N GLU A 65 1.28 -2.41 -28.00
CA GLU A 65 1.91 -2.96 -26.79
C GLU A 65 1.11 -2.66 -25.52
N LYS A 66 -0.12 -2.14 -25.62
CA LYS A 66 -0.90 -1.62 -24.46
C LYS A 66 -1.35 -2.66 -23.43
N GLY A 67 -0.79 -3.86 -23.46
CA GLY A 67 -1.19 -5.02 -22.66
C GLY A 67 -2.44 -5.68 -23.25
N ASN A 68 -3.29 -6.28 -22.41
CA ASN A 68 -4.63 -6.73 -22.79
C ASN A 68 -5.65 -5.59 -22.61
N PRO A 69 -5.90 -4.73 -23.61
CA PRO A 69 -7.17 -4.02 -23.68
C PRO A 69 -8.24 -5.07 -23.97
N ILE A 70 -9.14 -5.26 -23.01
CA ILE A 70 -10.34 -6.06 -23.24
C ILE A 70 -11.14 -5.33 -24.35
N SER A 71 -11.85 -6.09 -25.18
CA SER A 71 -12.67 -5.61 -26.30
C SER A 71 -13.65 -4.46 -25.97
N SER A 72 -13.86 -4.14 -24.69
CA SER A 72 -14.70 -3.06 -24.17
C SER A 72 -14.00 -1.70 -24.02
N GLY A 73 -12.70 -1.58 -24.30
CA GLY A 73 -11.98 -0.29 -24.27
C GLY A 73 -11.63 0.25 -22.88
N HIS A 74 -11.87 -0.53 -21.81
CA HIS A 74 -11.49 -0.16 -20.45
C HIS A 74 -10.09 -0.67 -20.08
N ALA A 75 -9.40 0.10 -19.25
CA ALA A 75 -8.11 -0.25 -18.68
C ALA A 75 -8.23 -1.46 -17.73
N THR A 76 -7.40 -2.49 -17.95
CA THR A 76 -7.23 -3.59 -17.00
C THR A 76 -6.28 -3.15 -15.90
N TRP A 77 -6.71 -3.23 -14.64
CA TRP A 77 -5.91 -2.92 -13.45
C TRP A 77 -5.68 -4.19 -12.63
N PHE A 78 -4.44 -4.38 -12.19
CA PHE A 78 -4.04 -5.47 -11.31
C PHE A 78 -3.92 -4.94 -9.88
N VAL A 79 -4.78 -5.42 -8.99
CA VAL A 79 -4.74 -5.09 -7.56
C VAL A 79 -3.43 -5.60 -6.97
N LEU A 80 -2.76 -4.77 -6.19
CA LEU A 80 -1.52 -5.12 -5.51
C LEU A 80 -1.81 -5.85 -4.20
N PRO A 81 -0.93 -6.76 -3.76
CA PRO A 81 -1.01 -7.36 -2.43
C PRO A 81 -0.83 -6.32 -1.32
N ASP A 82 -1.59 -6.45 -0.24
CA ASP A 82 -1.66 -5.45 0.82
C ASP A 82 -0.31 -5.28 1.54
N GLU A 83 0.48 -6.36 1.63
CA GLU A 83 1.84 -6.38 2.18
C GLU A 83 2.81 -5.48 1.41
N THR A 84 2.48 -5.12 0.17
CA THR A 84 3.31 -4.23 -0.65
C THR A 84 3.01 -2.74 -0.43
N TYR A 85 1.89 -2.39 0.20
CA TYR A 85 1.48 -0.98 0.33
C TYR A 85 2.49 -0.09 1.06
N PRO A 86 3.16 -0.54 2.15
CA PRO A 86 4.17 0.28 2.81
C PRO A 86 5.36 0.66 1.90
N LEU A 87 5.65 -0.12 0.86
CA LEU A 87 6.71 0.18 -0.11
C LEU A 87 6.36 1.39 -1.00
N TYR A 88 5.08 1.65 -1.20
CA TYR A 88 4.59 2.68 -2.11
C TYR A 88 4.15 3.95 -1.38
N ILE A 89 3.70 3.85 -0.13
CA ILE A 89 3.07 4.98 0.57
C ILE A 89 4.01 6.18 0.73
N GLU A 90 5.28 5.93 1.03
CA GLU A 90 6.32 6.98 1.12
C GLU A 90 7.06 7.22 -0.21
N SER A 91 6.64 6.57 -1.29
CA SER A 91 7.28 6.68 -2.59
C SER A 91 6.82 7.92 -3.35
N ARG A 92 7.61 8.33 -4.34
CA ARG A 92 7.24 9.39 -5.31
C ARG A 92 6.04 9.04 -6.19
N PHE A 93 5.58 7.79 -6.20
CA PHE A 93 4.46 7.34 -7.03
C PHE A 93 3.11 7.72 -6.43
N ILE A 94 3.09 8.14 -5.16
CA ILE A 94 1.90 8.67 -4.50
C ILE A 94 2.14 10.16 -4.24
N PRO A 95 1.39 11.07 -4.92
CA PRO A 95 1.53 12.50 -4.73
C PRO A 95 1.35 12.91 -3.27
N ASP A 96 2.11 13.90 -2.80
CA ASP A 96 2.05 14.38 -1.40
C ASP A 96 0.61 14.75 -0.99
N ALA A 97 -0.14 15.36 -1.90
CA ALA A 97 -1.52 15.80 -1.68
C ALA A 97 -2.50 14.63 -1.46
N GLU A 98 -2.19 13.44 -1.98
CA GLU A 98 -3.06 12.27 -1.93
C GLU A 98 -2.60 11.25 -0.87
N ARG A 99 -1.35 11.35 -0.41
CA ARG A 99 -0.71 10.35 0.45
C ARG A 99 -1.48 10.03 1.72
N GLU A 100 -1.91 11.05 2.47
CA GLU A 100 -2.60 10.82 3.73
C GLU A 100 -3.99 10.22 3.52
N THR A 101 -4.72 10.70 2.51
CA THR A 101 -6.02 10.14 2.11
C THR A 101 -5.90 8.66 1.73
N VAL A 102 -4.89 8.32 0.91
CA VAL A 102 -4.62 6.95 0.49
C VAL A 102 -4.18 6.11 1.68
N ARG A 103 -3.29 6.62 2.55
CA ARG A 103 -2.83 5.92 3.77
C ARG A 103 -3.99 5.52 4.66
N GLN A 104 -4.88 6.47 4.95
CA GLN A 104 -6.05 6.24 5.79
C GLN A 104 -7.02 5.25 5.15
N ALA A 105 -7.28 5.39 3.85
CA ALA A 105 -8.18 4.49 3.15
C ALA A 105 -7.66 3.05 3.08
N LEU A 106 -6.35 2.85 2.97
CA LEU A 106 -5.70 1.54 3.00
C LEU A 106 -5.56 0.96 4.42
N GLY A 107 -5.99 1.69 5.46
CA GLY A 107 -5.90 1.23 6.85
C GLY A 107 -4.47 1.13 7.39
N LEU A 108 -3.51 1.84 6.79
CA LEU A 108 -2.12 1.84 7.24
C LEU A 108 -1.99 2.75 8.46
N ILE A 109 -2.04 2.18 9.66
CA ILE A 109 -1.84 2.91 10.91
C ILE A 109 -0.35 3.27 11.04
N CYS A 110 -0.06 4.54 11.25
CA CYS A 110 1.26 5.00 11.66
C CYS A 110 1.32 4.95 13.18
N ASP A 111 2.00 3.96 13.76
CA ASP A 111 2.33 4.00 15.17
C ASP A 111 3.21 5.23 15.42
N LYS A 112 2.64 6.24 16.09
CA LYS A 112 3.43 7.30 16.68
C LYS A 112 4.38 6.61 17.66
N LYS A 113 5.65 6.49 17.29
CA LYS A 113 6.69 6.22 18.28
C LYS A 113 6.64 7.36 19.28
N GLU A 114 6.13 7.10 20.47
CA GLU A 114 6.49 7.88 21.63
C GLU A 114 8.01 7.74 21.78
N VAL A 115 8.71 8.81 21.42
CA VAL A 115 10.11 8.98 21.82
C VAL A 115 10.05 9.17 23.34
N ASN A 116 10.15 8.07 24.08
CA ASN A 116 10.41 8.11 25.51
C ASN A 116 11.77 8.79 25.68
N ALA A 117 11.74 10.07 26.03
CA ALA A 117 12.91 10.79 26.51
C ALA A 117 13.44 10.03 27.74
N GLU A 118 14.69 9.58 27.68
CA GLU A 118 15.38 8.97 28.82
C GLU A 118 15.25 9.89 30.05
N PRO A 119 14.88 9.36 31.22
CA PRO A 119 14.91 10.16 32.43
C PRO A 119 16.37 10.48 32.77
N SER A 120 16.72 11.77 32.71
CA SER A 120 17.98 12.29 33.23
C SER A 120 18.13 11.85 34.69
N ASN A 121 19.07 10.95 34.97
CA ASN A 121 19.35 10.45 36.31
C ASN A 121 20.14 11.50 37.12
N PRO A 122 19.60 12.07 38.22
CA PRO A 122 20.37 12.93 39.10
C PRO A 122 20.79 12.12 40.34
N LYS A 123 22.09 11.84 40.48
CA LYS A 123 22.87 11.78 41.75
C LYS A 123 24.02 10.77 41.68
N LYS A 124 25.26 11.28 41.69
CA LYS A 124 26.23 11.16 42.79
C LYS A 124 27.63 11.44 42.27
N ILE A 125 28.16 12.64 42.57
CA ILE A 125 29.58 12.77 42.86
C ILE A 125 29.67 13.66 44.11
N ALA A 126 29.74 13.01 45.25
CA ALA A 126 30.24 13.60 46.48
C ALA A 126 31.30 12.64 47.00
N ALA A 127 32.56 13.05 46.87
CA ALA A 127 33.68 12.61 47.70
C ALA A 127 34.95 13.38 47.26
N THR A 128 35.17 14.56 47.87
CA THR A 128 36.52 14.87 48.40
C THR A 128 36.63 14.10 49.72
N PRO A 129 37.80 13.56 50.10
CA PRO A 129 38.79 14.45 50.73
C PRO A 129 40.28 14.05 50.50
N GLU A 130 41.16 14.97 50.93
CA GLU A 130 42.54 14.75 51.41
C GLU A 130 43.62 14.43 50.35
N THR A 131 44.79 15.07 50.29
CA THR A 131 45.54 15.96 51.21
C THR A 131 46.37 16.94 50.39
#